data_AF-A0A6V7INF9-F1
#
_entry.id   AF-A0A6V7INF9-F1
#
_cell.length_a   1.000
_cell.length_b   1.000
_cell.length_c   1.000
_cell.angle_alpha   90.00
_cell.angle_beta   90.00
_cell.angle_gamma   90.00
#
_symmetry.space_group_name_H-M   'P 1'
#
loop_
_entity.id
_entity.type
_entity.pdbx_description
1 polymer ?
#
loop_
_entity_poly.entity_id
_entity_poly.type
_entity_poly.pdbx_seq_one_letter_code
_entity_poly.pdbx_strand_id
1 'polypeptide(L)' 'TNARWYVASRKTHKLIILMLMRCQSPIVLTAGKIIVMNLDTYAT' A
#
# COMPACT_ATOMS: atom_id res chain seq x y z
N THR A 1 8.26 -12.38 13.38
CA THR A 1 7.73 -11.65 14.55
C THR A 1 6.71 -10.64 14.07
N ASN A 2 5.42 -10.91 14.25
CA ASN A 2 4.34 -10.00 13.84
C ASN A 2 4.46 -8.69 14.63
N ALA A 3 4.46 -7.54 13.94
CA ALA A 3 4.49 -6.24 14.57
C ALA A 3 3.28 -6.10 15.51
N ARG A 4 3.52 -5.95 16.82
CA ARG A 4 2.49 -5.79 17.85
C ARG A 4 1.88 -4.38 17.77
N TRP A 5 1.16 -4.12 16.69
CA TRP A 5 0.54 -2.83 16.39
C TRP A 5 -0.43 -2.36 17.50
N TYR A 6 -1.09 -3.30 18.18
CA TYR A 6 -2.02 -3.04 19.28
C TYR A 6 -1.33 -2.51 20.55
N VAL A 7 -0.03 -2.77 20.72
CA VAL A 7 0.77 -2.23 21.85
C VAL A 7 1.42 -0.89 21.47
N ALA A 8 1.34 -0.49 20.19
CA ALA A 8 1.98 0.73 19.72
C ALA A 8 1.29 1.98 20.29
N SER A 9 2.06 3.06 20.42
CA SER A 9 1.57 4.33 20.96
C SER A 9 0.34 4.84 20.18
N ARG A 10 -0.49 5.67 20.83
CA ARG A 10 -1.68 6.28 20.19
C ARG A 10 -1.34 7.06 18.91
N LYS A 11 -0.13 7.63 18.83
CA LYS A 11 0.38 8.31 17.63
C LYS A 11 0.63 7.31 16.49
N THR A 12 1.28 6.19 16.81
CA THR A 12 1.56 5.11 15.85
C THR A 12 0.28 4.45 15.35
N HIS A 13 -0.71 4.24 16.21
CA HIS A 13 -2.03 3.73 15.79
C HIS A 13 -2.70 4.61 14.74
N LYS A 14 -2.71 5.95 14.93
CA LYS A 14 -3.25 6.89 13.94
C LYS A 14 -2.49 6.81 12.61
N LEU A 15 -1.16 6.68 12.68
CA LEU A 15 -0.32 6.53 11.48
C LEU A 15 -0.62 5.22 10.74
N ILE A 16 -0.79 4.10 11.46
CA ILE A 16 -1.13 2.80 10.89
C ILE A 16 -2.49 2.87 10.19
N ILE A 17 -3.51 3.48 10.82
CA ILE A 17 -4.82 3.67 10.20
C ILE A 17 -4.69 4.53 8.93
N LEU A 18 -3.93 5.62 8.99
CA LEU A 18 -3.66 6.46 7.82
C LEU A 18 -2.99 5.66 6.69
N MET A 19 -1.97 4.85 7.01
CA MET A 19 -1.30 3.98 6.04
C MET A 19 -2.26 2.96 5.44
N LEU A 20 -3.08 2.28 6.26
CA LEU A 20 -4.09 1.33 5.77
C LEU A 20 -5.09 2.01 4.82
N MET A 21 -5.58 3.19 5.16
CA MET A 21 -6.46 3.98 4.30
C MET A 21 -5.78 4.39 2.99
N ARG A 22 -4.47 4.67 3.00
CA ARG A 22 -3.69 4.96 1.79
C ARG A 22 -3.49 3.69 0.94
N CYS A 23 -3.19 2.56 1.57
CA CYS A 23 -2.95 1.27 0.92
C CYS A 23 -4.20 0.66 0.29
N GLN A 24 -5.41 1.08 0.69
CA GLN A 24 -6.64 0.66 0.00
C GLN A 24 -6.66 1.11 -1.47
N SER A 25 -5.97 2.21 -1.79
CA SER A 25 -5.72 2.57 -3.18
C SER A 25 -4.35 2.03 -3.58
N PRO A 26 -4.26 0.99 -4.43
CA PRO A 26 -2.98 0.52 -4.90
C PRO A 26 -2.25 1.66 -5.62
N ILE A 27 -0.95 1.78 -5.37
CA ILE A 27 -0.09 2.67 -6.16
C ILE A 27 0.09 1.98 -7.51
N VAL A 28 -0.71 2.38 -8.48
CA VAL A 28 -0.65 1.83 -9.82
C VAL A 28 0.42 2.58 -10.60
N LEU A 29 1.49 1.88 -10.94
CA LEU A 29 2.51 2.42 -11.83
C LEU A 29 2.01 2.27 -13.26
N THR A 30 1.72 3.36 -13.95
CA THR A 30 1.31 3.33 -15.36
C THR A 30 2.42 3.84 -16.29
N ALA A 31 2.77 3.06 -17.31
CA ALA A 31 3.60 3.53 -18.41
C ALA A 31 2.76 4.44 -19.32
N GLY A 32 3.19 5.71 -19.47
CA GLY A 32 2.51 6.69 -20.31
C GLY A 32 1.05 6.99 -19.93
N LYS A 33 0.60 6.63 -18.72
CA LYS A 33 -0.81 6.69 -18.26
C LYS A 33 -1.76 5.72 -19.00
N ILE A 34 -1.22 4.77 -19.77
CA ILE A 34 -2.01 3.89 -20.65
C ILE A 34 -1.91 2.43 -20.20
N ILE A 35 -0.71 1.98 -19.81
CA ILE A 35 -0.47 0.58 -19.46
C ILE A 35 -0.18 0.50 -17.97
N VAL A 36 -1.00 -0.23 -17.22
CA VAL A 36 -0.72 -0.56 -15.82
C VAL A 36 0.44 -1.55 -15.79
N MET A 37 1.57 -1.16 -15.21
CA MET A 37 2.73 -2.01 -15.04
C MET A 37 2.47 -3.00 -13.91
N ASN A 38 2.12 -4.23 -14.28
CA ASN A 38 1.99 -5.37 -13.39
C ASN A 38 2.65 -6.62 -14.03
N LEU A 39 2.72 -7.73 -13.29
CA LEU A 39 3.33 -8.96 -13.80
C LEU A 39 2.54 -9.56 -14.98
N ASP A 40 1.23 -9.34 -15.04
CA ASP A 40 0.41 -9.80 -16.18
C ASP A 40 0.81 -9.08 -17.49
N THR A 41 1.04 -7.76 -17.43
CA THR A 41 1.52 -6.95 -18.56
C THR A 41 2.99 -7.18 -18.90
N TYR A 42 3.76 -7.82 -18.02
CA TYR A 42 5.16 -8.19 -18.31
C TYR A 42 5.24 -9.46 -19.17
N ALA A 43 4.34 -10.43 -18.94
CA ALA A 43 4.36 -11.72 -19.62
C ALA A 43 3.55 -11.74 -20.93
N THR A 44 2.92 -10.62 -21.29
CA THR A 44 2.21 -10.41 -22.56
C THR A 44 3.16 -9.79 -23.58
#